data_AF-A0A2A2PYJ7-F1
#
_entry.id   AF-A0A2A2PYJ7-F1
#
_cell.length_a   1.000
_cell.length_b   1.000
_cell.length_c   1.000
_cell.angle_alpha   90.00
_cell.angle_beta   90.00
_cell.angle_gamma   90.00
#
_symmetry.space_group_name_H-M   'P 1'
#
loop_
_entity.id
_entity.type
_entity.pdbx_description
1 polymer ?
#
loop_
_entity_poly.entity_id
_entity_poly.type
_entity_poly.pdbx_seq_one_letter_code
_entity_poly.pdbx_strand_id
1 'polypeptide(L)'
;MNPSPGSARPHRLKAFSLTEVTMATGLIATLALPLLAMLAGSASSQGSARDRETAARIAQMLSAAMVSSSPGTFQMEPPAGDPIEIPAPKAGETVRFFSFDADGTYLGETDASAWVDGLIGAPAAVHLVRLRITSPHPQSPTLEGLCELELIVSQPAAAAASARSRDRFLSRVVSP
;
A
#
# COMPACT_ATOMS: atom_id res chain seq x y z
N MET A 1 -47.29 -30.72 72.73
CA MET A 1 -46.35 -29.59 72.56
C MET A 1 -46.03 -29.47 71.08
N ASN A 2 -46.45 -28.37 70.47
CA ASN A 2 -46.26 -28.08 69.04
C ASN A 2 -44.83 -27.60 68.77
N PRO A 3 -44.19 -27.98 67.65
CA PRO A 3 -43.01 -27.28 67.16
C PRO A 3 -43.42 -26.00 66.41
N SER A 4 -42.82 -24.86 66.79
CA SER A 4 -42.89 -23.59 66.03
C SER A 4 -42.06 -23.67 64.76
N PRO A 5 -42.56 -23.18 63.61
CA PRO A 5 -41.78 -23.08 62.39
C PRO A 5 -40.92 -21.80 62.41
N GLY A 6 -39.59 -21.96 62.47
CA GLY A 6 -38.64 -20.87 62.27
C GLY A 6 -38.68 -20.38 60.82
N SER A 7 -38.88 -19.07 60.66
CA SER A 7 -39.03 -18.40 59.36
C SER A 7 -37.79 -18.59 58.48
N ALA A 8 -37.96 -19.22 57.32
CA ALA A 8 -36.99 -19.12 56.24
C ALA A 8 -36.97 -17.67 55.74
N ARG A 9 -35.89 -16.93 56.01
CA ARG A 9 -35.65 -15.62 55.39
C ARG A 9 -35.31 -15.84 53.92
N PRO A 10 -36.05 -15.28 52.95
CA PRO A 10 -35.64 -15.34 51.56
C PRO A 10 -34.41 -14.43 51.35
N HIS A 11 -33.30 -15.05 50.96
CA HIS A 11 -32.11 -14.34 50.48
C HIS A 11 -32.47 -13.68 49.14
N ARG A 12 -32.93 -12.42 49.18
CA ARG A 12 -33.16 -11.64 47.96
C ARG A 12 -31.80 -11.39 47.31
N LEU A 13 -31.46 -12.20 46.31
CA LEU A 13 -30.48 -11.85 45.30
C LEU A 13 -30.95 -10.53 44.69
N LYS A 14 -30.18 -9.46 44.88
CA LYS A 14 -30.44 -8.17 44.25
C LYS A 14 -30.33 -8.40 42.74
N ALA A 15 -31.47 -8.52 42.07
CA ALA A 15 -31.53 -8.40 40.62
C ALA A 15 -31.08 -6.96 40.31
N PHE A 16 -29.97 -6.82 39.58
CA PHE A 16 -29.49 -5.53 39.11
C PHE A 16 -30.63 -4.82 38.38
N SER A 17 -30.88 -3.56 38.76
CA SER A 17 -31.95 -2.79 38.14
C SER A 17 -31.63 -2.62 36.65
N LEU A 18 -32.65 -2.66 35.78
CA LEU A 18 -32.49 -2.42 34.35
C LEU A 18 -31.82 -1.05 34.07
N THR A 19 -32.02 -0.08 34.97
CA THR A 19 -31.32 1.21 34.94
C THR A 19 -29.82 1.14 35.29
N GLU A 20 -29.41 0.26 36.23
CA GLU A 20 -27.99 0.03 36.52
C GLU A 20 -27.29 -0.64 35.33
N VAL A 21 -27.94 -1.63 34.71
CA VAL A 21 -27.40 -2.31 33.52
C VAL A 21 -27.27 -1.33 32.35
N THR A 22 -28.26 -0.45 32.15
CA THR A 22 -28.23 0.56 31.08
C THR A 22 -27.12 1.60 31.30
N MET A 23 -26.95 2.09 32.54
CA MET A 23 -25.86 3.02 32.86
C MET A 23 -24.49 2.38 32.72
N ALA A 24 -24.33 1.13 33.19
CA ALA A 24 -23.08 0.39 33.05
C ALA A 24 -22.73 0.17 31.57
N THR A 25 -23.71 -0.20 30.74
CA THR A 25 -23.51 -0.39 29.29
C THR A 25 -23.13 0.92 28.61
N GLY A 26 -23.78 2.04 28.97
CA GLY A 26 -23.45 3.36 28.47
C GLY A 26 -22.03 3.81 28.83
N LEU A 27 -21.59 3.58 30.07
CA LEU A 27 -20.23 3.89 30.51
C LEU A 27 -19.16 2.99 29.87
N ILE A 28 -19.45 1.70 29.67
CA ILE A 28 -18.55 0.80 28.96
C ILE A 28 -18.41 1.24 27.50
N ALA A 29 -19.51 1.63 26.84
CA ALA A 29 -19.47 2.11 25.47
C ALA A 29 -18.66 3.41 25.33
N THR A 30 -18.84 4.38 26.23
CA THR A 30 -18.11 5.67 26.17
C THR A 30 -16.63 5.54 26.49
N LEU A 31 -16.21 4.53 27.26
CA LEU A 31 -14.81 4.26 27.55
C LEU A 31 -14.13 3.37 26.50
N ALA A 32 -14.86 2.38 25.96
CA ALA A 32 -14.31 1.44 24.97
C ALA A 32 -14.14 2.06 23.58
N LEU A 33 -15.06 2.96 23.16
CA LEU A 33 -15.01 3.58 21.84
C LEU A 33 -13.74 4.43 21.62
N PRO A 34 -13.32 5.31 22.54
CA PRO A 34 -12.06 6.06 22.41
C PRO A 34 -10.82 5.16 22.43
N LEU A 35 -10.82 4.10 23.24
CA LEU A 35 -9.71 3.13 23.30
C LEU A 35 -9.56 2.38 21.96
N LEU A 36 -10.67 1.94 21.37
CA LEU A 36 -10.67 1.32 20.04
C LEU A 36 -10.25 2.33 18.95
N ALA A 37 -10.69 3.58 19.03
CA ALA A 37 -10.30 4.64 18.10
C ALA A 37 -8.79 4.97 18.20
N MET A 38 -8.23 5.02 19.41
CA MET A 38 -6.79 5.27 19.62
C MET A 38 -5.92 4.09 19.15
N LEU A 39 -6.38 2.85 19.33
CA LEU A 39 -5.70 1.66 18.80
C LEU A 39 -5.78 1.61 17.26
N ALA A 40 -6.90 2.00 16.66
CA ALA A 40 -7.02 2.11 15.20
C ALA A 40 -6.15 3.25 14.62
N GLY A 41 -6.00 4.38 15.33
CA GLY A 41 -5.17 5.52 14.91
C GLY A 41 -3.65 5.27 15.01
N SER A 42 -3.21 4.48 15.98
CA SER A 42 -1.79 4.14 16.16
C SER A 42 -1.31 3.04 15.20
N ALA A 43 -2.15 2.03 14.93
CA ALA A 43 -1.84 1.02 13.92
C ALA A 43 -1.84 1.58 12.48
N SER A 44 -2.76 2.50 12.17
CA SER A 44 -2.85 3.10 10.83
C SER A 44 -1.69 4.05 10.50
N SER A 45 -1.17 4.79 11.49
CA SER A 45 -0.02 5.68 11.29
C SER A 45 1.30 4.92 11.13
N GLN A 46 1.50 3.83 11.88
CA GLN A 46 2.68 2.97 11.72
C GLN A 46 2.65 2.15 10.43
N GLY A 47 1.48 1.61 10.05
CA GLY A 47 1.29 0.96 8.75
C GLY A 47 1.61 1.90 7.60
N SER A 48 1.05 3.12 7.61
CA SER A 48 1.33 4.11 6.57
C SER A 48 2.80 4.53 6.49
N ALA A 49 3.54 4.59 7.60
CA ALA A 49 4.96 4.93 7.58
C ALA A 49 5.81 3.80 6.98
N ARG A 50 5.56 2.55 7.39
CA ARG A 50 6.23 1.36 6.84
C ARG A 50 5.93 1.17 5.36
N ASP A 51 4.69 1.42 4.95
CA ASP A 51 4.30 1.27 3.55
C ASP A 51 4.99 2.32 2.66
N ARG A 52 5.12 3.57 3.14
CA ARG A 52 5.89 4.61 2.43
C ARG A 52 7.37 4.31 2.36
N GLU A 53 7.96 3.78 3.43
CA GLU A 53 9.36 3.35 3.44
C GLU A 53 9.60 2.25 2.41
N THR A 54 8.67 1.30 2.31
CA THR A 54 8.72 0.21 1.32
C THR A 54 8.54 0.76 -0.09
N ALA A 55 7.60 1.68 -0.32
CA ALA A 55 7.43 2.35 -1.61
C ALA A 55 8.69 3.11 -2.04
N ALA A 56 9.31 3.86 -1.13
CA ALA A 56 10.56 4.58 -1.40
C ALA A 56 11.71 3.62 -1.73
N ARG A 57 11.82 2.51 -1.00
CA ARG A 57 12.82 1.46 -1.25
C ARG A 57 12.65 0.83 -2.63
N ILE A 58 11.42 0.47 -3.00
CA ILE A 58 11.11 -0.07 -4.34
C ILE A 58 11.50 0.94 -5.42
N ALA A 59 11.13 2.22 -5.25
CA ALA A 59 11.45 3.25 -6.22
C ALA A 59 12.96 3.49 -6.37
N GLN A 60 13.72 3.50 -5.26
CA GLN A 60 15.17 3.62 -5.26
C GLN A 60 15.83 2.42 -5.95
N MET A 61 15.40 1.21 -5.61
CA MET A 61 15.87 -0.02 -6.23
C MET A 61 15.65 -0.03 -7.74
N LEU A 62 14.44 0.29 -8.20
CA LEU A 62 14.13 0.34 -9.63
C LEU A 62 14.89 1.44 -10.36
N SER A 63 15.07 2.60 -9.72
CA SER A 63 15.88 3.68 -10.30
C SER A 63 17.35 3.29 -10.43
N ALA A 64 17.91 2.59 -9.42
CA ALA A 64 19.29 2.14 -9.42
C ALA A 64 19.54 0.95 -10.37
N ALA A 65 18.54 0.10 -10.56
CA ALA A 65 18.58 -1.05 -11.46
C ALA A 65 18.49 -0.66 -12.94
N MET A 66 18.22 0.61 -13.26
CA MET A 66 17.99 1.07 -14.62
C MET A 66 19.28 1.54 -15.26
N VAL A 67 19.71 0.84 -16.29
CA VAL A 67 20.96 1.09 -17.00
C VAL A 67 20.68 1.18 -18.49
N SER A 68 21.42 2.03 -19.18
CA SER A 68 21.47 2.01 -20.66
C SER A 68 22.24 0.76 -21.09
N SER A 69 21.60 -0.14 -21.85
CA SER A 69 22.22 -1.40 -22.29
C SER A 69 22.64 -1.39 -23.75
N SER A 70 21.81 -0.82 -24.62
CA SER A 70 22.05 -0.75 -26.07
C SER A 70 21.35 0.47 -26.65
N PRO A 71 21.80 0.99 -27.82
CA PRO A 71 21.22 2.19 -28.42
C PRO A 71 19.69 2.09 -28.53
N GLY A 72 19.00 2.98 -27.83
CA GLY A 72 17.53 3.03 -27.82
C GLY A 72 16.84 2.06 -26.85
N THR A 73 17.54 1.41 -25.92
CA THR A 73 16.96 0.50 -24.93
C THR A 73 17.56 0.70 -23.54
N PHE A 74 16.69 0.76 -22.53
CA PHE A 74 17.05 0.63 -21.13
C PHE A 74 16.91 -0.83 -20.69
N GLN A 75 17.79 -1.28 -19.81
CA GLN A 75 17.67 -2.55 -19.12
C GLN A 75 17.43 -2.28 -17.64
N MET A 76 16.47 -2.99 -17.08
CA MET A 76 16.16 -2.95 -15.66
C MET A 76 16.38 -4.34 -15.08
N GLU A 77 17.30 -4.45 -14.13
CA GLU A 77 17.62 -5.71 -13.45
C GLU A 77 16.97 -5.75 -12.06
N PRO A 78 15.75 -6.32 -11.90
CA PRO A 78 15.17 -6.48 -10.58
C PRO A 78 16.04 -7.46 -9.74
N PRO A 79 16.11 -7.30 -8.40
CA PRO A 79 16.96 -8.17 -7.56
C PRO A 79 16.64 -9.67 -7.63
N ALA A 80 15.41 -10.00 -8.03
CA ALA A 80 14.97 -11.36 -8.27
C ALA A 80 14.18 -11.37 -9.58
N GLY A 81 14.72 -11.96 -10.64
CA GLY A 81 14.05 -12.07 -11.93
C GLY A 81 15.00 -11.91 -13.11
N ASP A 82 14.47 -12.10 -14.31
CA ASP A 82 15.20 -11.84 -15.55
C ASP A 82 15.28 -10.34 -15.83
N PRO A 83 16.35 -9.87 -16.51
CA PRO A 83 16.44 -8.48 -16.94
C PRO A 83 15.28 -8.08 -17.86
N ILE A 84 14.77 -6.88 -17.65
CA ILE A 84 13.63 -6.36 -18.40
C ILE A 84 14.12 -5.27 -19.34
N GLU A 85 13.91 -5.47 -20.63
CA GLU A 85 14.20 -4.47 -21.65
C GLU A 85 13.04 -3.47 -21.75
N ILE A 86 13.36 -2.19 -21.62
CA ILE A 86 12.43 -1.07 -21.71
C ILE A 86 12.87 -0.20 -22.88
N PRO A 87 12.08 -0.11 -23.97
CA PRO A 87 12.46 0.69 -25.12
C PRO A 87 12.51 2.17 -24.75
N ALA A 88 13.56 2.87 -25.18
CA ALA A 88 13.66 4.30 -25.00
C ALA A 88 12.54 5.01 -25.78
N PRO A 89 11.93 6.05 -25.20
CA PRO A 89 10.88 6.80 -25.88
C PRO A 89 11.45 7.53 -27.09
N LYS A 90 11.08 7.11 -28.31
CA LYS A 90 11.47 7.79 -29.56
C LYS A 90 10.77 9.14 -29.73
N ALA A 91 9.52 9.23 -29.27
CA ALA A 91 8.73 10.46 -29.17
C ALA A 91 7.66 10.25 -28.09
N GLY A 92 7.58 11.15 -27.11
CA GLY A 92 6.62 11.05 -26.01
C GLY A 92 7.15 10.23 -24.82
N GLU A 93 6.41 9.18 -24.44
CA GLU A 93 6.65 8.40 -23.23
C GLU A 93 6.58 6.88 -23.46
N THR A 94 7.40 6.13 -22.72
CA THR A 94 7.30 4.68 -22.55
C THR A 94 6.74 4.40 -21.15
N VAL A 95 5.72 3.54 -21.04
CA VAL A 95 5.11 3.17 -19.75
C VAL A 95 5.15 1.66 -19.55
N ARG A 96 5.53 1.22 -18.35
CA ARG A 96 5.55 -0.20 -17.92
C ARG A 96 4.95 -0.34 -16.53
N PHE A 97 4.43 -1.53 -16.21
CA PHE A 97 3.82 -1.78 -14.91
C PHE A 97 4.38 -3.04 -14.27
N PHE A 98 4.61 -3.00 -12.96
CA PHE A 98 5.25 -4.08 -12.22
C PHE A 98 4.51 -4.35 -10.93
N SER A 99 4.68 -5.56 -10.40
CA SER A 99 4.08 -6.00 -9.13
C SER A 99 5.15 -6.44 -8.14
N PHE A 100 4.93 -6.13 -6.86
CA PHE A 100 5.83 -6.42 -5.76
C PHE A 100 5.05 -6.96 -4.55
N ASP A 101 5.69 -7.84 -3.79
CA ASP A 101 5.15 -8.33 -2.52
C ASP A 101 5.30 -7.32 -1.37
N ALA A 102 4.83 -7.68 -0.18
CA ALA A 102 4.87 -6.82 1.01
C ALA A 102 6.29 -6.43 1.46
N ASP A 103 7.31 -7.21 1.07
CA ASP A 103 8.71 -6.96 1.42
C ASP A 103 9.44 -6.16 0.33
N GLY A 104 8.76 -5.86 -0.79
CA GLY A 104 9.31 -5.15 -1.93
C GLY A 104 10.05 -6.06 -2.91
N THR A 105 9.82 -7.37 -2.88
CA THR A 105 10.37 -8.33 -3.84
C THR A 105 9.62 -8.26 -5.15
N TYR A 106 10.33 -8.23 -6.27
CA TYR A 106 9.74 -8.23 -7.60
C TYR A 106 9.02 -9.57 -7.87
N LEU A 107 7.75 -9.48 -8.28
CA LEU A 107 6.92 -10.65 -8.60
C LEU A 107 6.73 -10.84 -10.10
N GLY A 108 6.84 -9.77 -10.88
CA GLY A 108 6.62 -9.81 -12.32
C GLY A 108 6.04 -8.53 -12.90
N GLU A 109 6.04 -8.48 -14.23
CA GLU A 109 5.40 -7.44 -15.01
C GLU A 109 3.89 -7.65 -15.05
N THR A 110 3.14 -6.56 -15.02
CA THR A 110 1.69 -6.57 -15.12
C THR A 110 1.23 -5.64 -16.23
N ASP A 111 -0.04 -5.74 -16.61
CA ASP A 111 -0.63 -4.87 -17.61
C ASP A 111 -1.30 -3.62 -17.01
N ALA A 112 -1.72 -2.71 -17.90
CA ALA A 112 -2.42 -1.49 -17.54
C ALA A 112 -3.80 -1.75 -16.90
N SER A 113 -4.48 -2.85 -17.27
CA SER A 113 -5.77 -3.24 -16.69
C SER A 113 -5.63 -3.59 -15.23
N ALA A 114 -4.66 -4.43 -14.86
CA ALA A 114 -4.36 -4.76 -13.47
C ALA A 114 -3.93 -3.52 -12.66
N TRP A 115 -3.25 -2.57 -13.30
CA TRP A 115 -3.01 -1.26 -12.68
C TRP A 115 -4.31 -0.49 -12.38
N VAL A 116 -5.32 -0.52 -13.26
CA VAL A 116 -6.58 0.22 -13.05
C VAL A 116 -7.52 -0.52 -12.09
N ASP A 117 -7.74 -1.80 -12.34
CA ASP A 117 -8.76 -2.62 -11.67
C ASP A 117 -8.24 -3.25 -10.37
N GLY A 118 -6.94 -3.49 -10.31
CA GLY A 118 -6.29 -4.23 -9.22
C GLY A 118 -5.91 -5.63 -9.64
N LEU A 119 -4.89 -6.17 -8.96
CA LEU A 119 -4.45 -7.55 -9.15
C LEU A 119 -5.39 -8.50 -8.40
N ILE A 120 -6.50 -8.84 -9.04
CA ILE A 120 -7.47 -9.80 -8.51
C ILE A 120 -6.93 -11.22 -8.78
N GLY A 121 -6.48 -11.92 -7.73
CA GLY A 121 -6.03 -13.32 -7.81
C GLY A 121 -4.52 -13.55 -7.66
N ALA A 122 -3.72 -12.50 -7.46
CA ALA A 122 -2.31 -12.61 -7.09
C ALA A 122 -2.13 -12.29 -5.59
N PRO A 123 -2.33 -13.26 -4.67
CA PRO A 123 -2.38 -13.01 -3.23
C PRO A 123 -1.06 -12.49 -2.65
N ALA A 124 0.06 -12.70 -3.36
CA ALA A 124 1.37 -12.22 -2.95
C ALA A 124 1.60 -10.72 -3.27
N ALA A 125 0.91 -10.16 -4.26
CA ALA A 125 1.16 -8.79 -4.70
C ALA A 125 0.50 -7.78 -3.76
N VAL A 126 1.32 -6.87 -3.20
CA VAL A 126 0.88 -5.82 -2.27
C VAL A 126 1.10 -4.44 -2.85
N HIS A 127 2.16 -4.25 -3.64
CA HIS A 127 2.44 -2.99 -4.32
C HIS A 127 2.40 -3.16 -5.84
N LEU A 128 1.85 -2.15 -6.50
CA LEU A 128 1.88 -1.98 -7.95
C LEU A 128 2.77 -0.79 -8.27
N VAL A 129 3.61 -0.90 -9.30
CA VAL A 129 4.46 0.20 -9.75
C VAL A 129 4.15 0.53 -11.19
N ARG A 130 3.89 1.81 -11.47
CA ARG A 130 3.87 2.36 -12.82
C ARG A 130 5.19 3.08 -13.06
N LEU A 131 5.97 2.58 -13.99
CA LEU A 131 7.16 3.23 -14.51
C LEU A 131 6.79 4.00 -15.77
N ARG A 132 7.22 5.25 -15.85
CA ARG A 132 7.12 6.08 -17.04
C ARG A 132 8.46 6.73 -17.34
N ILE A 133 8.96 6.57 -18.57
CA ILE A 133 10.13 7.26 -19.08
C ILE A 133 9.66 8.25 -20.15
N THR A 134 10.02 9.51 -19.99
CA THR A 134 9.66 10.58 -20.93
C THR A 134 10.92 11.14 -21.58
N SER A 135 10.94 11.23 -22.91
CA SER A 135 12.02 11.93 -23.61
C SER A 135 11.85 13.44 -23.44
N PRO A 136 12.92 14.21 -23.19
CA PRO A 136 12.86 15.65 -23.34
C PRO A 136 12.48 15.99 -24.78
N HIS A 137 11.74 17.09 -24.92
CA HIS A 137 11.02 17.55 -26.11
C HIS A 137 11.78 17.34 -27.44
N PRO A 138 11.13 16.88 -28.54
CA PRO A 138 11.75 16.70 -29.86
C PRO A 138 12.31 17.98 -30.54
N GLN A 139 12.24 19.15 -29.90
CA GLN A 139 12.58 20.45 -30.47
C GLN A 139 13.77 21.14 -29.78
N SER A 140 14.39 20.52 -28.77
CA SER A 140 15.53 21.10 -28.08
C SER A 140 16.81 20.33 -28.42
N PRO A 141 17.68 20.87 -29.31
CA PRO A 141 18.93 20.22 -29.70
C PRO A 141 20.03 20.28 -28.61
N THR A 142 19.69 20.69 -27.38
CA THR A 142 20.67 20.96 -26.31
C THR A 142 20.47 20.14 -25.04
N LEU A 143 19.42 19.31 -24.96
CA LEU A 143 19.27 18.29 -23.91
C LEU A 143 19.65 16.91 -24.47
N GLU A 144 20.87 16.82 -24.98
CA GLU A 144 21.47 15.53 -25.29
C GLU A 144 21.54 14.70 -23.99
N GLY A 145 20.82 13.58 -23.96
CA GLY A 145 21.23 12.47 -23.11
C GLY A 145 20.55 12.28 -21.76
N LEU A 146 19.46 12.96 -21.40
CA LEU A 146 18.73 12.66 -20.15
C LEU A 146 17.22 12.50 -20.36
N CYS A 147 16.67 11.34 -20.02
CA CYS A 147 15.23 11.08 -19.95
C CYS A 147 14.71 11.32 -18.53
N GLU A 148 13.46 11.77 -18.41
CA GLU A 148 12.78 11.84 -17.12
C GLU A 148 12.21 10.47 -16.77
N LEU A 149 12.52 9.97 -15.58
CA LEU A 149 11.98 8.73 -15.04
C LEU A 149 10.98 9.08 -13.92
N GLU A 150 9.76 8.61 -14.07
CA GLU A 150 8.71 8.67 -13.07
C GLU A 150 8.35 7.26 -12.62
N LEU A 151 8.34 7.06 -11.31
CA LEU A 151 7.84 5.85 -10.67
C LEU A 151 6.67 6.22 -9.76
N ILE A 152 5.53 5.56 -9.96
CA ILE A 152 4.37 5.69 -9.07
C ILE A 152 4.16 4.33 -8.41
N VAL A 153 4.31 4.28 -7.09
CA VAL A 153 4.01 3.09 -6.29
C VAL A 153 2.59 3.24 -5.74
N SER A 154 1.73 2.24 -5.98
CA SER A 154 0.34 2.20 -5.54
C SER A 154 0.06 0.98 -4.69
N GLN A 155 -0.73 1.17 -3.63
CA GLN A 155 -1.07 0.12 -2.67
C GLN A 155 -2.45 0.39 -2.02
N PRO A 156 -3.15 -0.66 -1.56
CA PRO A 156 -2.84 -2.07 -1.79
C PRO A 156 -3.13 -2.47 -3.25
N ALA A 157 -2.33 -3.38 -3.81
CA ALA A 157 -2.41 -3.79 -5.22
C ALA A 157 -3.78 -4.37 -5.64
N ALA A 158 -4.47 -5.03 -4.71
CA ALA A 158 -5.78 -5.64 -4.95
C ALA A 158 -6.94 -4.63 -5.02
N ALA A 159 -6.77 -3.41 -4.50
CA ALA A 159 -7.83 -2.40 -4.55
C ALA A 159 -7.93 -1.78 -5.95
N ALA A 160 -9.07 -1.19 -6.31
CA ALA A 160 -9.20 -0.39 -7.53
C ALA A 160 -8.36 0.90 -7.44
N ALA A 161 -7.95 1.44 -8.60
CA ALA A 161 -7.03 2.58 -8.67
C ALA A 161 -7.50 3.84 -7.92
N SER A 162 -8.80 4.07 -7.77
CA SER A 162 -9.37 5.21 -7.03
C SER A 162 -9.26 5.08 -5.51
N ALA A 163 -9.08 3.87 -4.99
CA ALA A 163 -9.03 3.58 -3.55
C ALA A 163 -7.60 3.34 -3.03
N ARG A 164 -6.58 3.38 -3.91
CA ARG A 164 -5.18 3.17 -3.53
C ARG A 164 -4.50 4.46 -3.09
N SER A 165 -3.65 4.35 -2.08
CA SER A 165 -2.64 5.38 -1.83
C SER A 165 -1.56 5.31 -2.93
N ARG A 166 -1.03 6.47 -3.31
CA ARG A 166 0.01 6.58 -4.35
C ARG A 166 1.15 7.46 -3.89
N ASP A 167 2.35 6.94 -4.02
CA ASP A 167 3.60 7.68 -3.82
C ASP A 167 4.30 7.85 -5.17
N ARG A 168 4.69 9.09 -5.47
CA ARG A 168 5.31 9.48 -6.75
C ARG A 168 6.76 9.86 -6.53
N PHE A 169 7.64 9.24 -7.31
CA PHE A 169 9.07 9.47 -7.30
C PHE A 169 9.53 9.90 -8.69
N LEU A 170 10.39 10.90 -8.75
CA LEU A 170 10.92 11.46 -9.98
C LEU A 170 12.44 11.40 -9.94
N SER A 171 13.04 10.97 -11.03
CA SER A 171 14.49 10.92 -11.23
C SER A 171 14.81 11.15 -12.71
N ARG A 172 16.10 11.12 -13.04
CA ARG A 172 16.59 11.28 -14.41
C ARG A 172 17.54 10.14 -14.73
N VAL A 173 17.44 9.61 -15.93
CA VAL A 173 18.29 8.53 -16.44
C VAL A 173 18.95 8.96 -17.73
N VAL A 174 20.17 8.48 -17.98
CA VAL A 174 20.90 8.82 -19.21
C VAL A 174 20.23 8.12 -20.39
N SER A 175 19.93 8.87 -21.45
CA SER A 175 19.38 8.31 -22.68
C SER A 175 20.37 7.31 -23.28
N PRO A 176 19.92 6.11 -23.68
CA PRO A 176 20.74 5.12 -24.34
C PRO A 176 21.09 5.49 -25.79
#